data_AF-G4TW14-F1
#
_entry.id   AF-G4TW14-F1
#
_cell.length_a   1.000
_cell.length_b   1.000
_cell.length_c   1.000
_cell.angle_alpha   90.00
_cell.angle_beta   90.00
_cell.angle_gamma   90.00
#
_symmetry.space_group_name_H-M   'P 1'
#
loop_
_entity.id
_entity.type
_entity.pdbx_description
1 polymer ?
#
loop_
_entity_poly.entity_id
_entity_poly.type
_entity_poly.pdbx_seq_one_letter_code
_entity_poly.pdbx_strand_id
1 'polypeptide(L)'
;MSPRMLARDLADYDQTKYKMYVIPTNPDGQLRFHWGEPIHVVWRSPLKHSRRDWVGIYRYGANQSQVMTKTSSLGLWVPVHDEEWEGDVPRPLTDRSEGEDTECGELVFKNSTLPWQTGEYELRYHHDGKYNVVALIGPIQVYLDRPEALDFRSIRNWLLKIVHLALDSDPSLVPRSQTAAPNQSPVQHRLPALLGRTLNASSTSVATATPAEASLAGSSLGSSAGTPGASYDIHDDDFKFWSERQAKRIAYAITQVLDIEFAPEVIVADANVTALTRRILASKELLGP
;
A
#
# COMPACT_ATOMS: atom_id res chain seq x y z
N MET A 1 -10.58 19.73 37.28
CA MET A 1 -9.81 20.20 36.11
C MET A 1 -10.68 21.21 35.35
N SER A 2 -10.22 22.46 35.22
CA SER A 2 -11.05 23.58 34.73
C SER A 2 -11.25 23.56 33.21
N PRO A 3 -12.48 23.78 32.69
CA PRO A 3 -12.79 23.87 31.25
C PRO A 3 -12.06 25.01 30.51
N ARG A 4 -11.46 25.95 31.24
CA ARG A 4 -10.78 27.15 30.70
C ARG A 4 -9.45 26.87 29.98
N MET A 5 -8.82 25.72 30.19
CA MET A 5 -7.51 25.41 29.57
C MET A 5 -7.62 24.79 28.17
N LEU A 6 -8.73 24.12 27.82
CA LEU A 6 -8.94 23.60 26.46
C LEU A 6 -9.20 24.71 25.43
N ALA A 7 -9.80 25.83 25.85
CA ALA A 7 -10.25 26.88 24.94
C ALA A 7 -9.13 27.82 24.45
N ARG A 8 -7.95 27.83 25.08
CA ARG A 8 -6.87 28.76 24.71
C ARG A 8 -5.97 28.24 23.60
N ASP A 9 -5.79 26.92 23.49
CA ASP A 9 -4.84 26.29 22.54
C ASP A 9 -5.47 26.02 21.15
N LEU A 10 -6.79 26.15 21.03
CA LEU A 10 -7.55 26.06 19.77
C LEU A 10 -7.79 27.43 19.11
N ALA A 11 -7.52 28.52 19.82
CA ALA A 11 -7.81 29.89 19.37
C ALA A 11 -6.73 30.48 18.44
N ASP A 12 -5.55 29.84 18.38
CA ASP A 12 -4.37 30.43 17.71
C ASP A 12 -4.24 30.03 16.23
N TYR A 13 -5.04 29.09 15.73
CA TYR A 13 -5.00 28.69 14.32
C TYR A 13 -6.38 28.50 13.71
N ASP A 14 -6.49 28.90 12.45
CA ASP A 14 -7.72 28.84 11.68
C ASP A 14 -7.87 27.44 11.04
N GLN A 15 -8.68 26.59 11.68
CA GLN A 15 -8.99 25.23 11.21
C GLN A 15 -9.55 25.21 9.78
N THR A 16 -10.19 26.28 9.31
CA THR A 16 -10.78 26.33 7.96
C THR A 16 -9.74 26.29 6.84
N LYS A 17 -8.47 26.57 7.16
CA LYS A 17 -7.34 26.52 6.24
C LYS A 17 -6.75 25.11 6.09
N TYR A 18 -7.04 24.22 7.02
CA TYR A 18 -6.60 22.84 6.96
C TYR A 18 -7.60 21.99 6.17
N LYS A 19 -7.09 21.25 5.19
CA LYS A 19 -7.87 20.29 4.41
C LYS A 19 -7.08 19.02 4.21
N MET A 20 -7.80 17.92 4.05
CA MET A 20 -7.23 16.62 3.73
C MET A 20 -8.18 15.96 2.75
N TYR A 21 -7.63 15.17 1.83
CA TYR A 21 -8.36 14.38 0.84
C TYR A 21 -7.68 13.02 0.74
N VAL A 22 -8.46 11.95 0.82
CA VAL A 22 -7.98 10.60 0.52
C VAL A 22 -8.22 10.34 -0.95
N ILE A 23 -7.21 9.88 -1.68
CA ILE A 23 -7.31 9.59 -3.11
C ILE A 23 -7.94 8.19 -3.27
N PRO A 24 -9.14 8.06 -3.88
CA PRO A 24 -9.72 6.75 -4.17
C PRO A 24 -8.88 6.01 -5.21
N THR A 25 -8.68 4.70 -5.02
CA THR A 25 -8.05 3.83 -6.03
C THR A 25 -9.09 3.13 -6.92
N ASN A 26 -10.36 3.08 -6.49
CA ASN A 26 -11.42 2.41 -7.21
C ASN A 26 -12.05 3.32 -8.28
N PRO A 27 -12.48 2.75 -9.44
CA PRO A 27 -13.18 3.51 -10.48
C PRO A 27 -14.50 4.14 -10.03
N ASP A 28 -15.14 3.62 -8.99
CA ASP A 28 -16.40 4.12 -8.43
C ASP A 28 -16.22 5.31 -7.48
N GLY A 29 -14.97 5.72 -7.20
CA GLY A 29 -14.64 6.82 -6.30
C GLY A 29 -14.88 6.51 -4.81
N GLN A 30 -15.22 5.28 -4.44
CA GLN A 30 -15.41 4.90 -3.05
C GLN A 30 -14.07 4.81 -2.31
N LEU A 31 -14.06 5.29 -1.06
CA LEU A 31 -12.91 5.22 -0.16
C LEU A 31 -12.79 3.83 0.49
N ARG A 32 -12.63 2.81 -0.35
CA ARG A 32 -12.37 1.43 0.06
C ARG A 32 -11.01 0.99 -0.47
N PHE A 33 -10.19 0.39 0.36
CA PHE A 33 -8.82 0.02 0.03
C PHE A 33 -8.64 -1.46 0.29
N HIS A 34 -8.02 -2.16 -0.65
CA HIS A 34 -7.69 -3.53 -0.40
C HIS A 34 -6.65 -3.59 0.73
N TRP A 35 -6.77 -4.59 1.58
CA TRP A 35 -5.87 -4.82 2.69
C TRP A 35 -4.42 -4.89 2.21
N GLY A 36 -3.54 -4.12 2.86
CA GLY A 36 -2.12 -3.99 2.53
C GLY A 36 -1.79 -3.08 1.36
N GLU A 37 -2.79 -2.52 0.64
CA GLU A 37 -2.52 -1.50 -0.39
C GLU A 37 -2.21 -0.14 0.23
N PRO A 38 -1.31 0.65 -0.37
CA PRO A 38 -1.03 2.01 0.08
C PRO A 38 -2.26 2.93 0.01
N ILE A 39 -2.42 3.79 1.02
CA ILE A 39 -3.49 4.79 1.07
C ILE A 39 -2.85 6.17 0.86
N HIS A 40 -3.18 6.80 -0.26
CA HIS A 40 -2.66 8.11 -0.64
C HIS A 40 -3.55 9.23 -0.10
N VAL A 41 -2.92 10.26 0.45
CA VAL A 41 -3.58 11.41 1.05
C VAL A 41 -2.95 12.69 0.51
N VAL A 42 -3.79 13.61 0.04
CA VAL A 42 -3.40 14.99 -0.26
C VAL A 42 -3.82 15.85 0.90
N TRP A 43 -2.92 16.71 1.36
CA TRP A 43 -3.19 17.64 2.45
C TRP A 43 -3.01 19.08 2.00
N ARG A 44 -3.71 19.99 2.68
CA ARG A 44 -3.53 21.44 2.58
C ARG A 44 -3.52 22.06 3.98
N SER A 45 -2.65 23.02 4.21
CA SER A 45 -2.49 23.73 5.48
C SER A 45 -2.12 25.21 5.23
N PRO A 46 -2.17 26.07 6.26
CA PRO A 46 -1.59 27.41 6.18
C PRO A 46 -0.09 27.38 5.83
N LEU A 47 0.40 28.41 5.14
CA LEU A 47 1.82 28.54 4.78
C LEU A 47 2.78 28.32 5.97
N LYS A 48 2.44 28.81 7.16
CA LYS A 48 3.24 28.68 8.39
C LYS A 48 2.68 27.65 9.37
N HIS A 49 2.17 26.53 8.88
CA HIS A 49 1.73 25.42 9.74
C HIS A 49 2.92 24.76 10.46
N SER A 50 2.65 23.95 11.49
CA SER A 50 3.73 23.34 12.26
C SER A 50 4.35 22.18 11.47
N ARG A 51 5.67 22.10 11.47
CA ARG A 51 6.42 20.98 10.88
C ARG A 51 6.21 19.66 11.64
N ARG A 52 5.59 19.72 12.82
CA ARG A 52 5.21 18.57 13.64
C ARG A 52 3.78 18.12 13.37
N ASP A 53 3.12 18.68 12.37
CA ASP A 53 1.81 18.23 11.91
C ASP A 53 1.91 16.77 11.41
N TRP A 54 0.87 15.99 11.65
CA TRP A 54 0.85 14.56 11.34
C TRP A 54 -0.56 14.08 11.03
N VAL A 55 -0.68 12.96 10.32
CA VAL A 55 -1.97 12.31 10.03
C VAL A 55 -1.96 10.91 10.63
N GLY A 56 -3.03 10.56 11.34
CA GLY A 56 -3.22 9.21 11.90
C GLY A 56 -4.47 8.52 11.39
N ILE A 57 -4.43 7.18 11.34
CA ILE A 57 -5.56 6.29 11.04
C ILE A 57 -6.09 5.68 12.34
N TYR A 58 -7.40 5.73 12.55
CA TYR A 58 -8.07 5.19 13.73
C TYR A 58 -9.27 4.34 13.33
N ARG A 59 -9.62 3.37 14.16
CA ARG A 59 -10.90 2.66 14.02
C ARG A 59 -12.04 3.67 14.02
N TYR A 60 -12.98 3.52 13.08
CA TYR A 60 -14.13 4.41 13.01
C TYR A 60 -14.93 4.36 14.31
N GLY A 61 -15.28 5.53 14.85
CA GLY A 61 -15.98 5.65 16.13
C GLY A 61 -15.12 5.46 17.39
N ALA A 62 -13.82 5.13 17.28
CA ALA A 62 -12.94 4.98 18.43
C ALA A 62 -12.63 6.31 19.16
N ASN A 63 -12.92 7.45 18.54
CA ASN A 63 -12.75 8.77 19.13
C ASN A 63 -14.05 9.58 18.99
N GLN A 64 -14.76 9.78 20.09
CA GLN A 64 -16.05 10.51 20.11
C GLN A 64 -15.91 12.01 19.80
N SER A 65 -14.75 12.61 20.12
CA SER A 65 -14.49 14.01 19.84
C SER A 65 -13.96 14.17 18.42
N GLN A 66 -14.54 15.11 17.66
CA GLN A 66 -14.08 15.47 16.31
C GLN A 66 -12.89 16.44 16.31
N VAL A 67 -12.65 17.14 17.42
CA VAL A 67 -11.60 18.18 17.54
C VAL A 67 -10.38 17.73 18.34
N MET A 68 -10.46 16.57 18.99
CA MET A 68 -9.37 16.07 19.81
C MET A 68 -9.36 14.54 19.80
N THR A 69 -8.18 13.98 19.60
CA THR A 69 -7.95 12.53 19.64
C THR A 69 -7.49 12.13 21.04
N LYS A 70 -8.04 11.02 21.55
CA LYS A 70 -7.67 10.45 22.87
C LYS A 70 -7.19 9.01 22.77
N THR A 71 -7.54 8.34 21.68
CA THR A 71 -7.11 6.97 21.40
C THR A 71 -5.75 7.00 20.71
N SER A 72 -4.86 6.09 21.09
CA SER A 72 -3.55 5.94 20.43
C SER A 72 -3.73 5.55 18.96
N SER A 73 -2.87 6.07 18.09
CA SER A 73 -2.79 5.66 16.68
C SER A 73 -2.19 4.26 16.51
N LEU A 74 -1.60 3.68 17.56
CA LEU A 74 -0.93 2.36 17.52
C LEU A 74 0.16 2.24 16.43
N GLY A 75 0.84 3.36 16.13
CA GLY A 75 1.85 3.42 15.06
C GLY A 75 1.26 3.62 13.65
N LEU A 76 -0.05 3.80 13.53
CA LEU A 76 -0.74 4.06 12.27
C LEU A 76 -0.78 5.57 11.98
N TRP A 77 0.40 6.17 11.82
CA TRP A 77 0.53 7.61 11.58
C TRP A 77 1.72 7.93 10.67
N VAL A 78 1.65 9.08 10.00
CA VAL A 78 2.69 9.60 9.09
C VAL A 78 2.85 11.11 9.35
N PRO A 79 4.09 11.64 9.48
CA PRO A 79 4.32 13.08 9.55
C PRO A 79 3.99 13.77 8.24
N VAL A 80 3.53 15.02 8.30
CA VAL A 80 3.17 15.81 7.11
C VAL A 80 4.38 16.12 6.22
N HIS A 81 5.54 16.32 6.85
CA HIS A 81 6.85 16.52 6.20
C HIS A 81 7.71 15.27 6.38
N ASP A 82 7.27 14.12 5.89
CA ASP A 82 7.88 12.80 6.16
C ASP A 82 9.39 12.75 5.85
N GLU A 83 9.84 13.49 4.84
CA GLU A 83 11.25 13.67 4.49
C GLU A 83 12.11 14.24 5.62
N GLU A 84 11.52 14.98 6.56
CA GLU A 84 12.19 15.53 7.75
C GLU A 84 12.28 14.50 8.89
N TRP A 85 11.75 13.28 8.73
CA TRP A 85 11.67 12.27 9.78
C TRP A 85 12.30 10.93 9.34
N GLU A 86 12.75 10.16 10.32
CA GLU A 86 13.16 8.77 10.16
C GLU A 86 12.38 7.93 11.18
N GLY A 87 11.21 7.43 10.75
CA GLY A 87 10.22 6.88 11.66
C GLY A 87 9.72 7.95 12.63
N ASP A 88 9.93 7.73 13.93
CA ASP A 88 9.45 8.63 14.98
C ASP A 88 10.48 9.71 15.38
N VAL A 89 11.63 9.78 14.69
CA VAL A 89 12.76 10.64 15.05
C VAL A 89 12.94 11.75 13.99
N PRO A 90 12.99 13.04 14.37
CA PRO A 90 13.32 14.11 13.43
C PRO A 90 14.76 14.00 12.94
N ARG A 91 14.97 14.16 11.63
CA ARG A 91 16.31 14.20 11.01
C ARG A 91 17.06 15.49 11.36
N PRO A 92 18.41 15.48 11.35
CA PRO A 92 19.22 16.67 11.58
C PRO A 92 18.90 17.79 10.59
N LEU A 93 18.85 19.03 11.11
CA LEU A 93 18.47 20.25 10.38
C LEU A 93 19.43 20.66 9.24
N THR A 94 20.50 19.90 8.98
CA THR A 94 21.61 20.29 8.11
C THR A 94 21.32 20.21 6.61
N ASP A 95 20.25 19.50 6.21
CA ASP A 95 19.79 19.40 4.80
C ASP A 95 18.57 20.28 4.50
N ARG A 96 18.27 21.25 5.38
CA ARG A 96 17.12 22.13 5.21
C ARG A 96 17.26 23.04 3.99
N SER A 97 16.42 22.85 2.98
CA SER A 97 15.97 23.96 2.15
C SER A 97 15.07 24.86 3.02
N GLU A 98 15.61 25.94 3.58
CA GLU A 98 14.86 26.95 4.36
C GLU A 98 13.72 27.66 3.56
N GLY A 99 13.35 27.15 2.38
CA GLY A 99 12.51 27.83 1.38
C GLY A 99 11.22 27.11 0.95
N GLU A 100 10.90 25.91 1.44
CA GLU A 100 9.65 25.23 1.04
C GLU A 100 8.63 25.23 2.19
N ASP A 101 8.15 26.41 2.55
CA ASP A 101 6.85 26.51 3.20
C ASP A 101 5.79 26.10 2.17
N THR A 102 5.32 24.86 2.26
CA THR A 102 4.32 24.31 1.35
C THR A 102 2.93 24.37 1.99
N GLU A 103 1.97 24.94 1.27
CA GLU A 103 0.57 24.95 1.70
C GLU A 103 -0.14 23.63 1.37
N CYS A 104 0.47 22.75 0.58
CA CYS A 104 -0.09 21.46 0.22
C CYS A 104 1.01 20.44 -0.08
N GLY A 105 0.65 19.17 0.05
CA GLY A 105 1.54 18.05 -0.25
C GLY A 105 0.79 16.74 -0.27
N GLU A 106 1.54 15.65 -0.42
CA GLU A 106 1.03 14.29 -0.42
C GLU A 106 1.72 13.49 0.68
N LEU A 107 1.01 12.52 1.26
CA LEU A 107 1.58 11.50 2.12
C LEU A 107 0.94 10.15 1.82
N VAL A 108 1.65 9.08 2.14
CA VAL A 108 1.23 7.72 1.83
C VAL A 108 1.34 6.84 3.05
N PHE A 109 0.21 6.27 3.47
CA PHE A 109 0.23 5.17 4.44
C PHE A 109 0.60 3.88 3.71
N LYS A 110 1.64 3.19 4.19
CA LYS A 110 2.13 1.93 3.64
C LYS A 110 2.79 1.10 4.74
N ASN A 111 2.97 -0.20 4.50
CA ASN A 111 3.71 -1.08 5.39
C ASN A 111 3.17 -0.97 6.83
N SER A 112 4.01 -0.72 7.84
CA SER A 112 3.59 -0.64 9.24
C SER A 112 2.62 0.48 9.60
N THR A 113 2.46 1.51 8.76
CA THR A 113 1.52 2.60 9.03
C THR A 113 0.10 2.30 8.54
N LEU A 114 -0.09 1.21 7.79
CA LEU A 114 -1.41 0.74 7.37
C LEU A 114 -2.15 -0.03 8.49
N PRO A 115 -3.49 0.09 8.55
CA PRO A 115 -4.30 -0.78 9.39
C PRO A 115 -4.33 -2.21 8.81
N TRP A 116 -3.51 -3.10 9.38
CA TRP A 116 -3.46 -4.53 8.99
C TRP A 116 -4.65 -5.37 9.49
N GLN A 117 -5.81 -4.73 9.68
CA GLN A 117 -7.07 -5.39 9.99
C GLN A 117 -8.17 -4.81 9.09
N THR A 118 -9.12 -5.64 8.69
CA THR A 118 -10.30 -5.20 7.94
C THR A 118 -11.25 -4.39 8.82
N GLY A 119 -12.08 -3.57 8.19
CA GLY A 119 -13.15 -2.80 8.83
C GLY A 119 -13.13 -1.32 8.44
N GLU A 120 -13.88 -0.51 9.19
CA GLU A 120 -14.00 0.92 8.94
C GLU A 120 -13.02 1.73 9.79
N TYR A 121 -12.48 2.77 9.17
CA TYR A 121 -11.47 3.65 9.74
C TYR A 121 -11.76 5.12 9.44
N GLU A 122 -11.17 6.00 10.22
CA GLU A 122 -11.13 7.44 9.99
C GLU A 122 -9.68 7.94 10.02
N LEU A 123 -9.37 8.88 9.14
CA LEU A 123 -8.13 9.63 9.14
C LEU A 123 -8.34 10.95 9.85
N ARG A 124 -7.36 11.34 10.65
CA ARG A 124 -7.37 12.61 11.38
C ARG A 124 -6.05 13.31 11.14
N TYR A 125 -6.11 14.55 10.69
CA TYR A 125 -4.98 15.47 10.61
C TYR A 125 -4.84 16.14 11.97
N HIS A 126 -3.67 16.04 12.59
CA HIS A 126 -3.32 16.65 13.85
C HIS A 126 -2.29 17.77 13.72
N HIS A 127 -2.43 18.77 14.59
CA HIS A 127 -1.55 19.94 14.59
C HIS A 127 -0.46 19.87 15.68
N ASP A 128 0.75 20.30 15.32
CA ASP A 128 1.87 20.65 16.20
C ASP A 128 2.37 19.52 17.11
N GLY A 129 2.31 18.27 16.62
CA GLY A 129 2.65 17.09 17.40
C GLY A 129 1.72 16.88 18.61
N LYS A 130 0.63 17.63 18.70
CA LYS A 130 -0.44 17.48 19.68
C LYS A 130 -1.55 16.62 19.09
N TYR A 131 -2.59 16.38 19.88
CA TYR A 131 -3.75 15.57 19.49
C TYR A 131 -4.97 16.40 19.06
N ASN A 132 -4.78 17.71 18.83
CA ASN A 132 -5.84 18.57 18.30
C ASN A 132 -6.05 18.24 16.82
N VAL A 133 -7.30 17.96 16.45
CA VAL A 133 -7.67 17.54 15.09
C VAL A 133 -8.10 18.77 14.30
N VAL A 134 -7.51 18.94 13.11
CA VAL A 134 -7.74 20.10 12.23
C VAL A 134 -8.45 19.73 10.92
N ALA A 135 -8.39 18.46 10.52
CA ALA A 135 -9.18 17.91 9.44
C ALA A 135 -9.47 16.43 9.71
N LEU A 136 -10.59 15.93 9.19
CA LEU A 136 -11.04 14.55 9.37
C LEU A 136 -11.61 14.00 8.07
N ILE A 137 -11.29 12.74 7.75
CA ILE A 137 -11.92 11.97 6.67
C ILE A 137 -12.36 10.62 7.22
N GLY A 138 -13.59 10.23 6.93
CA GLY A 138 -14.09 8.89 7.20
C GLY A 138 -15.61 8.79 7.00
N PRO A 139 -16.16 7.57 6.99
CA PRO A 139 -15.42 6.31 7.06
C PRO A 139 -14.67 6.02 5.76
N ILE A 140 -13.49 5.41 5.88
CA ILE A 140 -12.86 4.63 4.82
C ILE A 140 -12.96 3.16 5.18
N GLN A 141 -12.98 2.28 4.19
CA GLN A 141 -13.06 0.84 4.41
C GLN A 141 -11.75 0.17 4.03
N VAL A 142 -11.25 -0.71 4.89
CA VAL A 142 -10.19 -1.68 4.53
C VAL A 142 -10.80 -3.06 4.42
N TYR A 143 -10.65 -3.69 3.26
CA TYR A 143 -11.31 -4.96 2.94
C TYR A 143 -10.34 -5.99 2.40
N LEU A 144 -10.70 -7.26 2.53
CA LEU A 144 -10.02 -8.39 1.88
C LEU A 144 -10.95 -8.98 0.83
N ASP A 145 -10.43 -9.24 -0.36
CA ASP A 145 -11.14 -10.03 -1.36
C ASP A 145 -11.13 -11.52 -0.99
N ARG A 146 -12.02 -12.30 -1.62
CA ARG A 146 -12.10 -13.75 -1.48
C ARG A 146 -11.57 -14.41 -2.76
N PRO A 147 -10.97 -15.60 -2.67
CA PRO A 147 -10.67 -16.37 -3.87
C PRO A 147 -11.96 -16.69 -4.64
N GLU A 148 -11.86 -16.74 -5.97
CA GLU A 148 -13.01 -17.01 -6.87
C GLU A 148 -13.66 -18.38 -6.62
N ALA A 149 -12.85 -19.35 -6.20
CA ALA A 149 -13.27 -20.70 -5.87
C ALA A 149 -12.37 -21.27 -4.76
N LEU A 150 -12.85 -22.30 -4.06
CA LEU A 150 -12.07 -23.06 -3.08
C LEU A 150 -11.31 -24.21 -3.75
N ASP A 151 -10.58 -23.90 -4.82
CA ASP A 151 -9.70 -24.82 -5.51
C ASP A 151 -8.23 -24.35 -5.42
N PHE A 152 -7.32 -25.22 -5.85
CA PHE A 152 -5.89 -24.93 -5.79
C PHE A 152 -5.49 -23.67 -6.56
N ARG A 153 -6.07 -23.44 -7.74
CA ARG A 153 -5.66 -22.33 -8.61
C ARG A 153 -6.12 -20.99 -8.02
N SER A 154 -7.38 -20.91 -7.62
CA SER A 154 -7.97 -19.69 -7.07
C SER A 154 -7.36 -19.32 -5.71
N ILE A 155 -7.14 -20.29 -4.83
CA ILE A 155 -6.48 -20.05 -3.54
C ILE A 155 -5.02 -19.65 -3.73
N ARG A 156 -4.27 -20.33 -4.61
CA ARG A 156 -2.87 -19.98 -4.89
C ARG A 156 -2.73 -18.55 -5.43
N ASN A 157 -3.58 -18.17 -6.39
CA ASN A 157 -3.56 -16.82 -6.96
C ASN A 157 -3.92 -15.75 -5.93
N TRP A 158 -4.92 -16.02 -5.09
CA TRP A 158 -5.28 -15.15 -3.98
C TRP A 158 -4.13 -15.03 -2.98
N LEU A 159 -3.51 -16.14 -2.57
CA LEU A 159 -2.36 -16.12 -1.67
C LEU A 159 -1.16 -15.37 -2.25
N LEU A 160 -0.87 -15.47 -3.54
CA LEU A 160 0.19 -14.69 -4.17
C LEU A 160 -0.01 -13.19 -3.92
N LYS A 161 -1.23 -12.68 -4.10
CA LYS A 161 -1.59 -11.28 -3.81
C LYS A 161 -1.44 -10.97 -2.32
N ILE A 162 -1.96 -11.82 -1.43
CA ILE A 162 -1.88 -11.61 0.01
C ILE A 162 -0.44 -11.60 0.52
N VAL A 163 0.37 -12.58 0.10
CA VAL A 163 1.79 -12.70 0.44
C VAL A 163 2.54 -11.48 -0.06
N HIS A 164 2.30 -11.04 -1.30
CA HIS A 164 2.92 -9.83 -1.83
C HIS A 164 2.70 -8.61 -0.95
N LEU A 165 1.44 -8.33 -0.62
CA LEU A 165 1.07 -7.15 0.16
C LEU A 165 1.58 -7.28 1.59
N ALA A 166 1.44 -8.46 2.21
CA ALA A 166 1.88 -8.71 3.58
C ALA A 166 3.40 -8.56 3.77
N LEU A 167 4.18 -8.85 2.71
CA LEU A 167 5.63 -8.69 2.63
C LEU A 167 6.06 -7.30 2.13
N ASP A 168 5.19 -6.30 2.29
CA ASP A 168 5.46 -4.90 1.97
C ASP A 168 5.81 -4.67 0.49
N SER A 169 5.39 -5.58 -0.39
CA SER A 169 5.70 -5.61 -1.82
C SER A 169 7.21 -5.65 -2.13
N ASP A 170 8.05 -6.10 -1.21
CA ASP A 170 9.50 -6.12 -1.39
C ASP A 170 9.95 -7.21 -2.37
N PRO A 171 10.60 -6.87 -3.51
CA PRO A 171 11.04 -7.83 -4.52
C PRO A 171 11.99 -8.92 -4.03
N SER A 172 12.71 -8.68 -2.92
CA SER A 172 13.64 -9.66 -2.33
C SER A 172 12.94 -10.67 -1.41
N LEU A 173 11.71 -10.38 -0.98
CA LEU A 173 10.92 -11.23 -0.11
C LEU A 173 9.83 -12.00 -0.85
N VAL A 174 9.23 -11.42 -1.88
CA VAL A 174 8.05 -11.99 -2.55
C VAL A 174 8.40 -13.12 -3.53
N PRO A 175 7.47 -14.05 -3.80
CA PRO A 175 7.68 -15.12 -4.77
C PRO A 175 7.94 -14.61 -6.19
N ARG A 176 8.85 -15.28 -6.92
CA ARG A 176 9.15 -14.95 -8.32
C ARG A 176 7.98 -15.26 -9.26
N SER A 177 7.17 -16.25 -8.90
CA SER A 177 5.99 -16.63 -9.67
C SER A 177 4.95 -15.51 -9.78
N GLN A 178 5.07 -14.47 -8.95
CA GLN A 178 4.28 -13.25 -9.06
C GLN A 178 4.64 -12.40 -10.29
N THR A 179 5.91 -12.40 -10.71
CA THR A 179 6.42 -11.64 -11.86
C THR A 179 6.12 -12.32 -13.20
N ALA A 180 5.76 -13.60 -13.20
CA ALA A 180 5.50 -14.39 -14.40
C ALA A 180 4.08 -14.23 -14.98
N ALA A 181 3.23 -13.38 -14.38
CA ALA A 181 1.94 -13.03 -14.98
C ALA A 181 2.16 -12.19 -16.26
N PRO A 182 1.51 -12.51 -17.38
CA PRO A 182 1.75 -11.83 -18.65
C PRO A 182 1.27 -10.38 -18.59
N ASN A 183 2.22 -9.45 -18.72
CA ASN A 183 2.02 -8.08 -19.22
C ASN A 183 0.75 -7.35 -18.72
N GLN A 184 0.68 -7.03 -17.43
CA GLN A 184 0.00 -5.81 -17.03
C GLN A 184 1.02 -4.69 -17.16
N SER A 185 0.96 -3.96 -18.27
CA SER A 185 1.72 -2.72 -18.42
C SER A 185 1.48 -1.85 -17.19
N PRO A 186 2.51 -1.23 -16.59
CA PRO A 186 2.28 -0.30 -15.51
C PRO A 186 1.40 0.82 -16.08
N VAL A 187 0.18 0.94 -15.56
CA VAL A 187 -0.64 2.13 -15.77
C VAL A 187 0.13 3.24 -15.08
N GLN A 188 0.94 3.97 -15.83
CA GLN A 188 1.48 5.23 -15.39
C GLN A 188 0.28 6.11 -15.04
N HIS A 189 -0.01 6.24 -13.75
CA HIS A 189 -0.92 7.25 -13.23
C HIS A 189 -0.34 8.62 -13.58
N ARG A 190 -0.67 9.09 -14.79
CA ARG A 190 -0.41 10.45 -15.19
C ARG A 190 -1.44 11.31 -14.46
N LEU A 191 -1.01 11.96 -13.38
CA LEU A 191 -1.77 13.04 -12.76
C LEU A 191 -2.20 14.02 -13.87
N PRO A 192 -3.47 14.45 -13.93
CA PRO A 192 -3.86 15.47 -14.89
C PRO A 192 -3.15 16.78 -14.53
N ALA A 193 -2.20 17.18 -15.39
CA ALA A 193 -1.54 18.46 -15.32
C ALA A 193 -2.58 19.58 -15.54
N LEU A 194 -3.10 20.11 -14.45
CA LEU A 194 -3.88 21.33 -14.46
C LEU A 194 -2.92 22.48 -14.15
N LEU A 195 -2.30 23.03 -15.20
CA LEU A 195 -1.80 24.41 -15.37
C LEU A 195 -0.66 24.43 -16.41
N GLY A 196 -0.80 25.28 -17.44
CA GLY A 196 0.34 25.76 -18.25
C GLY A 196 0.36 25.38 -19.73
N ARG A 197 -0.40 26.10 -20.57
CA ARG A 197 -0.06 26.30 -22.00
C ARG A 197 1.16 27.24 -22.08
N THR A 198 2.21 26.88 -22.81
CA THR A 198 2.64 27.51 -24.09
C THR A 198 4.10 27.23 -24.50
N LEU A 199 4.25 26.86 -25.79
CA LEU A 199 5.28 27.21 -26.79
C LEU A 199 6.59 26.39 -27.00
N ASN A 200 6.73 26.04 -28.30
CA ASN A 200 7.91 25.83 -29.16
C ASN A 200 8.74 24.54 -29.06
N ALA A 201 8.60 23.74 -30.12
CA ALA A 201 9.60 22.77 -30.56
C ALA A 201 9.98 23.07 -32.03
N SER A 202 11.27 23.24 -32.27
CA SER A 202 11.91 23.12 -33.58
C SER A 202 13.12 22.23 -33.39
N SER A 203 13.15 21.04 -33.99
CA SER A 203 14.34 20.51 -34.67
C SER A 203 14.04 19.18 -35.37
N THR A 204 14.66 19.08 -36.53
CA THR A 204 14.45 18.17 -37.65
C THR A 204 15.59 17.15 -37.70
N SER A 205 15.34 15.94 -38.18
CA SER A 205 16.21 15.04 -39.02
C SER A 205 15.76 13.58 -38.79
N VAL A 206 15.23 12.81 -39.75
CA VAL A 206 15.68 12.32 -41.07
C VAL A 206 16.89 11.37 -41.02
N ALA A 207 16.63 10.05 -41.16
CA ALA A 207 17.24 9.13 -42.14
C ALA A 207 16.67 7.69 -41.95
N THR A 208 15.86 7.11 -42.84
CA THR A 208 16.11 6.34 -44.09
C THR A 208 16.61 4.89 -43.91
N ALA A 209 15.84 3.95 -44.47
CA ALA A 209 16.06 2.49 -44.64
C ALA A 209 17.18 2.19 -45.66
N THR A 210 17.76 0.98 -45.89
CA THR A 210 17.30 -0.42 -46.13
C THR A 210 18.60 -1.27 -46.44
N PRO A 211 18.63 -2.52 -46.98
CA PRO A 211 18.35 -3.85 -46.39
C PRO A 211 19.44 -4.95 -46.63
N ALA A 212 19.12 -6.19 -46.22
CA ALA A 212 19.51 -7.51 -46.77
C ALA A 212 20.88 -8.15 -46.42
N GLU A 213 20.88 -9.41 -45.95
CA GLU A 213 21.14 -10.61 -46.77
C GLU A 213 20.93 -11.93 -45.99
N ALA A 214 20.65 -13.00 -46.73
CA ALA A 214 20.24 -14.32 -46.28
C ALA A 214 21.41 -15.33 -46.25
N SER A 215 21.29 -16.39 -45.44
CA SER A 215 22.08 -17.60 -45.59
C SER A 215 21.32 -18.82 -45.08
N LEU A 216 21.27 -19.87 -45.91
CA LEU A 216 20.65 -21.17 -45.73
C LEU A 216 21.72 -22.21 -45.35
N ALA A 217 21.45 -23.07 -44.36
CA ALA A 217 21.86 -24.49 -44.40
C ALA A 217 21.27 -25.31 -43.23
N GLY A 218 20.76 -26.50 -43.55
CA GLY A 218 21.06 -27.71 -42.76
C GLY A 218 20.02 -28.23 -41.78
N SER A 219 19.04 -28.96 -42.30
CA SER A 219 18.09 -29.82 -41.58
C SER A 219 18.72 -31.02 -40.86
N SER A 220 18.23 -31.35 -39.66
CA SER A 220 18.08 -32.74 -39.21
C SER A 220 16.92 -32.89 -38.22
N LEU A 221 16.16 -33.97 -38.38
CA LEU A 221 14.93 -34.28 -37.67
C LEU A 221 15.20 -34.77 -36.23
N GLY A 222 14.37 -34.31 -35.30
CA GLY A 222 14.23 -34.88 -33.96
C GLY A 222 12.92 -34.41 -33.32
N SER A 223 11.96 -35.31 -33.24
CA SER A 223 10.61 -35.10 -32.71
C SER A 223 10.58 -34.55 -31.29
N SER A 224 9.79 -33.51 -31.05
CA SER A 224 8.84 -33.44 -29.93
C SER A 224 8.04 -32.15 -30.03
N ALA A 225 6.71 -32.28 -30.08
CA ALA A 225 5.80 -31.17 -29.89
C ALA A 225 5.86 -30.77 -28.41
N GLY A 226 6.66 -29.74 -28.11
CA GLY A 226 6.69 -29.07 -26.83
C GLY A 226 6.30 -27.60 -27.03
N THR A 227 5.14 -27.22 -26.50
CA THR A 227 4.77 -25.83 -26.23
C THR A 227 5.95 -25.12 -25.54
N PRO A 228 6.27 -23.84 -25.82
CA PRO A 228 7.29 -23.12 -25.07
C PRO A 228 6.70 -22.79 -23.68
N GLY A 229 6.66 -23.79 -22.81
CA GLY A 229 6.32 -23.63 -21.41
C GLY A 229 7.56 -23.15 -20.68
N ALA A 230 7.50 -21.94 -20.11
CA ALA A 230 8.43 -21.55 -19.06
C ALA A 230 8.48 -22.70 -18.03
N SER A 231 9.67 -23.22 -17.74
CA SER A 231 9.82 -24.27 -16.72
C SER A 231 9.38 -23.69 -15.39
N TYR A 232 8.24 -24.13 -14.88
CA TYR A 232 7.77 -23.77 -13.54
C TYR A 232 8.74 -24.39 -12.53
N ASP A 233 9.57 -23.55 -11.91
CA ASP A 233 10.45 -23.98 -10.83
C ASP A 233 9.63 -24.03 -9.54
N ILE A 234 9.74 -25.11 -8.78
CA ILE A 234 9.07 -25.25 -7.48
C ILE A 234 9.47 -24.15 -6.50
N HIS A 235 10.67 -23.58 -6.68
CA HIS A 235 11.20 -22.47 -5.91
C HIS A 235 10.66 -21.10 -6.33
N ASP A 236 9.93 -21.00 -7.45
CA ASP A 236 9.32 -19.73 -7.87
C ASP A 236 8.24 -19.26 -6.88
N ASP A 237 7.70 -20.18 -6.07
CA ASP A 237 6.70 -19.90 -5.03
C ASP A 237 7.29 -19.61 -3.64
N ASP A 238 8.60 -19.69 -3.48
CA ASP A 238 9.27 -19.43 -2.20
C ASP A 238 9.20 -17.94 -1.83
N PHE A 239 8.98 -17.65 -0.56
CA PHE A 239 9.05 -16.29 -0.01
C PHE A 239 9.82 -16.26 1.30
N LYS A 240 10.23 -15.06 1.73
CA LYS A 240 11.01 -14.86 2.94
C LYS A 240 10.38 -13.79 3.82
N PHE A 241 10.69 -13.88 5.11
CA PHE A 241 10.24 -12.93 6.12
C PHE A 241 11.42 -12.11 6.64
N TRP A 242 11.22 -10.80 6.81
CA TRP A 242 12.08 -9.98 7.65
C TRP A 242 11.59 -9.88 9.09
N SER A 243 10.30 -10.11 9.33
CA SER A 243 9.75 -10.02 10.69
C SER A 243 8.57 -10.96 10.92
N GLU A 244 8.35 -11.31 12.19
CA GLU A 244 7.18 -12.08 12.63
C GLU A 244 5.85 -11.36 12.29
N ARG A 245 5.86 -10.02 12.20
CA ARG A 245 4.67 -9.23 11.83
C ARG A 245 4.15 -9.62 10.45
N GLN A 246 5.04 -9.89 9.50
CA GLN A 246 4.67 -10.28 8.15
C GLN A 246 3.97 -11.65 8.12
N ALA A 247 4.45 -12.63 8.89
CA ALA A 247 3.77 -13.92 9.03
C ALA A 247 2.39 -13.77 9.70
N LYS A 248 2.28 -12.93 10.74
CA LYS A 248 1.00 -12.60 11.40
C LYS A 248 -0.02 -11.98 10.44
N ARG A 249 0.42 -11.12 9.53
CA ARG A 249 -0.44 -10.52 8.48
C ARG A 249 -1.03 -11.60 7.57
N ILE A 250 -0.21 -12.53 7.06
CA ILE A 250 -0.67 -13.62 6.20
C ILE A 250 -1.64 -14.53 6.95
N ALA A 251 -1.30 -14.93 8.17
CA ALA A 251 -2.18 -15.73 9.02
C ALA A 251 -3.54 -15.05 9.23
N TYR A 252 -3.54 -13.76 9.56
CA TYR A 252 -4.75 -12.95 9.70
C TYR A 252 -5.63 -12.99 8.44
N ALA A 253 -5.04 -12.76 7.26
CA ALA A 253 -5.80 -12.76 6.01
C ALA A 253 -6.45 -14.13 5.71
N ILE A 254 -5.71 -15.23 5.96
CA ILE A 254 -6.25 -16.59 5.83
C ILE A 254 -7.42 -16.81 6.79
N THR A 255 -7.29 -16.41 8.05
CA THR A 255 -8.37 -16.53 9.03
C THR A 255 -9.59 -15.71 8.64
N GLN A 256 -9.42 -14.45 8.22
CA GLN A 256 -10.55 -13.59 7.87
C GLN A 256 -11.32 -14.05 6.63
N VAL A 257 -10.63 -14.59 5.63
CA VAL A 257 -11.24 -14.91 4.33
C VAL A 257 -11.69 -16.36 4.25
N LEU A 258 -10.90 -17.26 4.83
CA LEU A 258 -11.10 -18.70 4.72
C LEU A 258 -11.51 -19.33 6.05
N ASP A 259 -11.65 -18.60 7.15
CA ASP A 259 -12.06 -19.17 8.44
C ASP A 259 -11.17 -20.35 8.87
N ILE A 260 -9.87 -20.21 8.62
CA ILE A 260 -8.84 -21.16 9.04
C ILE A 260 -7.84 -20.41 9.91
N GLU A 261 -7.65 -20.89 11.14
CA GLU A 261 -6.67 -20.35 12.07
C GLU A 261 -5.33 -21.07 11.92
N PHE A 262 -4.31 -20.33 11.48
CA PHE A 262 -2.94 -20.78 11.51
C PHE A 262 -2.11 -19.92 12.46
N ALA A 263 -1.25 -20.58 13.24
CA ALA A 263 -0.22 -19.89 14.00
C ALA A 263 0.83 -19.31 13.03
N PRO A 264 1.45 -18.14 13.33
CA PRO A 264 2.48 -17.55 12.47
C PRO A 264 3.64 -18.50 12.14
N GLU A 265 4.00 -19.40 13.04
CA GLU A 265 5.05 -20.40 12.87
C GLU A 265 4.74 -21.39 11.75
N VAL A 266 3.45 -21.68 11.52
CA VAL A 266 3.00 -22.52 10.41
C VAL A 266 3.22 -21.82 9.08
N ILE A 267 2.94 -20.51 9.02
CA ILE A 267 3.18 -19.71 7.83
C ILE A 267 4.68 -19.63 7.52
N VAL A 268 5.51 -19.52 8.56
CA VAL A 268 6.98 -19.52 8.41
C VAL A 268 7.51 -20.88 7.96
N ALA A 269 6.96 -21.97 8.49
CA ALA A 269 7.35 -23.33 8.09
C ALA A 269 6.99 -23.62 6.62
N ASP A 270 5.84 -23.12 6.16
CA ASP A 270 5.39 -23.21 4.78
C ASP A 270 5.65 -21.90 4.02
N ALA A 271 6.88 -21.39 4.08
CA ALA A 271 7.29 -20.19 3.35
C ALA A 271 7.39 -20.39 1.80
N ASN A 272 6.39 -21.07 1.24
CA ASN A 272 6.17 -21.38 -0.16
C ASN A 272 4.67 -21.36 -0.44
N VAL A 273 4.23 -20.58 -1.44
CA VAL A 273 2.79 -20.36 -1.68
C VAL A 273 2.07 -21.65 -2.08
N THR A 274 2.71 -22.52 -2.86
CA THR A 274 2.14 -23.82 -3.22
C THR A 274 1.96 -24.73 -2.00
N ALA A 275 2.95 -24.80 -1.12
CA ALA A 275 2.85 -25.58 0.13
C ALA A 275 1.69 -25.08 1.00
N LEU A 276 1.61 -23.76 1.21
CA LEU A 276 0.56 -23.15 2.01
C LEU A 276 -0.83 -23.35 1.40
N THR A 277 -0.95 -23.27 0.07
CA THR A 277 -2.19 -23.57 -0.66
C THR A 277 -2.67 -24.99 -0.38
N ARG A 278 -1.76 -25.98 -0.47
CA ARG A 278 -2.10 -27.39 -0.18
C ARG A 278 -2.54 -27.56 1.27
N ARG A 279 -1.86 -26.91 2.22
CA ARG A 279 -2.27 -26.95 3.63
C ARG A 279 -3.66 -26.37 3.85
N ILE A 280 -3.97 -25.24 3.21
CA ILE A 280 -5.31 -24.63 3.30
C ILE A 280 -6.40 -25.58 2.78
N LEU A 281 -6.18 -26.20 1.63
CA LEU A 281 -7.14 -27.16 1.06
C LEU A 281 -7.33 -28.38 1.97
N ALA A 282 -6.24 -28.94 2.50
CA ALA A 282 -6.31 -30.05 3.44
C ALA A 282 -7.07 -29.66 4.72
N SER A 283 -6.83 -28.45 5.26
CA SER A 283 -7.59 -27.93 6.41
C SER A 283 -9.08 -27.79 6.09
N LYS A 284 -9.44 -27.32 4.88
CA LYS A 284 -10.85 -27.23 4.47
C LYS A 284 -11.53 -28.58 4.34
N GLU A 285 -10.84 -29.59 3.83
CA GLU A 285 -11.37 -30.95 3.75
C GLU A 285 -11.63 -31.55 5.15
N LEU A 286 -10.74 -31.29 6.11
CA LEU A 286 -10.86 -31.78 7.49
C LEU A 286 -11.96 -31.09 8.29
N LEU A 287 -12.22 -29.81 8.05
CA LEU A 287 -13.24 -29.04 8.75
C LEU A 287 -14.67 -29.40 8.32
N GLY A 288 -14.83 -30.14 7.23
CA GLY A 288 -16.13 -30.51 6.68
C GLY A 288 -16.92 -29.32 6.12
N PRO A 289 -18.06 -29.56 5.46
CA PRO A 289 -19.00 -28.50 5.05
C PRO A 289 -19.68 -27.81 6.24
#